data_AF-A0A7C1VHZ9-F1
#
_entry.id   AF-A0A7C1VHZ9-F1
#
_cell.length_a   1.000
_cell.length_b   1.000
_cell.length_c   1.000
_cell.angle_alpha   90.00
_cell.angle_beta   90.00
_cell.angle_gamma   90.00
#
_symmetry.space_group_name_H-M   'P 1'
#
loop_
_entity.id
_entity.type
_entity.pdbx_description
1 polymer ?
#
loop_
_entity_poly.entity_id
_entity_poly.type
_entity_poly.pdbx_seq_one_letter_code
_entity_poly.pdbx_strand_id
1 'polypeptide(L)'
;MPSNRRIKSKSKKRFKKRWDRVVKGLGRDVVIYSPPIKYECPACYYDKVNRTSTNVSKVPLGHPLYFAGGRCPTCNGEGVLTTVRKRCIEGIVIWNPAGDKMNSFTFSEVGHEGARRVEIKTDICHKDLITDCDHAVIDGITCKLAGPPVLRGLGARHLLVAHFFTTEK
;
A
#
# COMPACT_ATOMS: atom_id res chain seq x y z
N MET A 1 29.89 -22.66 16.70
CA MET A 1 28.43 -22.80 16.92
C MET A 1 27.84 -21.46 17.31
N PRO A 2 26.84 -20.91 16.58
CA PRO A 2 26.26 -19.62 16.95
C PRO A 2 25.49 -19.77 18.26
N SER A 3 25.92 -19.06 19.31
CA SER A 3 25.30 -19.07 20.63
C SER A 3 23.85 -18.61 20.52
N ASN A 4 22.90 -19.53 20.75
CA ASN A 4 21.48 -19.26 20.73
C ASN A 4 21.07 -18.52 22.02
N ARG A 5 21.52 -17.27 22.18
CA ARG A 5 21.12 -16.39 23.30
C ARG A 5 19.63 -16.04 23.13
N ARG A 6 18.76 -16.85 23.73
CA ARG A 6 17.31 -16.57 23.80
C ARG A 6 17.09 -15.24 24.50
N ILE A 7 16.71 -14.23 23.74
CA ILE A 7 16.33 -12.92 24.27
C ILE A 7 15.14 -13.09 25.20
N LYS A 8 15.29 -12.66 26.46
CA LYS A 8 14.24 -12.74 27.49
C LYS A 8 12.95 -12.07 27.03
N SER A 9 11.80 -12.70 27.28
CA SER A 9 10.47 -12.20 26.89
C SER A 9 10.17 -10.80 27.45
N LYS A 10 10.68 -10.49 28.65
CA LYS A 10 10.58 -9.16 29.29
C LYS A 10 11.22 -8.05 28.44
N SER A 11 12.37 -8.32 27.82
CA SER A 11 13.07 -7.35 26.96
C SER A 11 12.27 -7.08 25.69
N LYS A 12 11.70 -8.12 25.06
CA LYS A 12 10.79 -7.98 23.92
C LYS A 12 9.54 -7.15 24.28
N LYS A 13 8.95 -7.40 25.46
CA LYS A 13 7.81 -6.64 25.98
C LYS A 13 8.13 -5.16 26.16
N ARG A 14 9.27 -4.84 26.77
CA ARG A 14 9.75 -3.46 26.94
C ARG A 14 10.02 -2.76 25.62
N PHE A 15 10.62 -3.47 24.66
CA PHE A 15 10.92 -2.92 23.33
C PHE A 15 9.66 -2.43 22.63
N LYS A 16 8.66 -3.29 22.45
CA LYS A 16 7.41 -2.88 21.79
C LYS A 16 6.66 -1.79 22.56
N LYS A 17 6.58 -1.84 23.90
CA LYS A 17 5.99 -0.74 24.68
C LYS A 17 6.70 0.62 24.49
N ARG A 18 8.00 0.61 24.17
CA ARG A 18 8.73 1.84 23.84
C ARG A 18 8.46 2.24 22.40
N TRP A 19 8.51 1.28 21.47
CA TRP A 19 8.19 1.51 20.06
C TRP A 19 6.78 2.09 19.88
N ASP A 20 5.76 1.48 20.47
CA ASP A 20 4.37 1.96 20.41
C ASP A 20 4.25 3.41 20.90
N ARG A 21 5.06 3.81 21.89
CA ARG A 21 5.11 5.20 22.37
C ARG A 21 5.80 6.14 21.39
N VAL A 22 6.84 5.67 20.71
CA VAL A 22 7.52 6.46 19.67
C VAL A 22 6.59 6.66 18.47
N VAL A 23 5.93 5.60 17.99
CA VAL A 23 4.97 5.70 16.88
C VAL A 23 3.82 6.63 17.24
N LYS A 24 3.25 6.51 18.45
CA LYS A 24 2.19 7.42 18.89
C LYS A 24 2.63 8.88 19.06
N GLY A 25 3.90 9.13 19.36
CA GLY A 25 4.42 10.48 19.60
C GLY A 25 5.00 11.17 18.37
N LEU A 26 5.58 10.40 17.45
CA LEU A 26 6.33 10.90 16.27
C LEU A 26 5.84 10.31 14.95
N GLY A 27 4.84 9.43 15.00
CA GLY A 27 4.26 8.83 13.81
C GLY A 27 3.49 9.85 12.99
N ARG A 28 3.42 9.59 11.70
CA ARG A 28 2.60 10.32 10.73
C ARG A 28 1.64 9.35 10.08
N ASP A 29 0.51 9.88 9.64
CA ASP A 29 -0.46 9.13 8.85
C ASP A 29 0.06 8.96 7.42
N VAL A 30 0.11 7.71 6.99
CA VAL A 30 0.46 7.32 5.63
C VAL A 30 -0.73 6.62 5.02
N VAL A 31 -1.18 7.09 3.86
CA VAL A 31 -2.29 6.46 3.13
C VAL A 31 -1.70 5.48 2.13
N ILE A 32 -1.98 4.19 2.33
CA ILE A 32 -1.58 3.13 1.41
C ILE A 32 -2.75 2.80 0.50
N TYR A 33 -2.49 2.78 -0.81
CA TYR A 33 -3.42 2.35 -1.83
C TYR A 33 -3.07 0.93 -2.26
N SER A 34 -4.01 0.01 -2.10
CA SER A 34 -3.92 -1.33 -2.65
C SER A 34 -4.49 -1.35 -4.07
N PRO A 35 -4.10 -2.33 -4.91
CA PRO A 35 -4.70 -2.56 -6.21
C PRO A 35 -6.22 -2.57 -6.10
N PRO A 36 -6.92 -1.84 -6.98
CA PRO A 36 -8.37 -1.78 -6.92
C PRO A 36 -8.94 -3.15 -7.27
N ILE A 37 -10.00 -3.54 -6.56
CA ILE A 37 -10.73 -4.76 -6.91
C ILE A 37 -11.73 -4.42 -8.00
N LYS A 38 -11.71 -5.22 -9.06
CA LYS A 38 -12.69 -5.15 -10.15
C LYS A 38 -13.70 -6.27 -9.97
N TYR A 39 -14.97 -5.91 -9.91
CA TYR A 39 -16.08 -6.85 -9.89
C TYR A 39 -16.87 -6.69 -11.19
N GLU A 40 -17.37 -7.79 -11.75
CA GLU A 40 -18.24 -7.70 -12.92
C GLU A 40 -19.52 -6.92 -12.56
N CYS A 41 -19.99 -6.10 -13.50
CA CYS A 41 -21.22 -5.34 -13.30
C CYS A 41 -22.41 -6.30 -13.12
N PRO A 42 -23.25 -6.11 -12.07
CA PRO A 42 -24.43 -6.93 -11.85
C PRO A 42 -25.54 -6.64 -12.88
N ALA A 43 -25.56 -5.44 -13.46
CA ALA A 43 -26.61 -5.02 -14.38
C ALA A 43 -26.38 -5.47 -15.83
N CYS A 44 -25.13 -5.62 -16.30
CA CYS A 44 -24.83 -5.90 -17.71
C CYS A 44 -23.80 -7.00 -17.93
N TYR A 45 -23.82 -7.66 -19.11
CA TYR A 45 -22.77 -8.62 -19.50
C TYR A 45 -21.44 -7.93 -19.77
N TYR A 46 -20.38 -8.54 -19.23
CA TYR A 46 -19.00 -8.12 -19.47
C TYR A 46 -18.46 -8.88 -20.67
N ASP A 47 -18.00 -8.14 -21.68
CA ASP A 47 -17.32 -8.71 -22.82
C ASP A 47 -15.84 -8.90 -22.49
N LYS A 48 -15.42 -10.17 -22.37
CA LYS A 48 -14.04 -10.52 -22.05
C LYS A 48 -13.06 -10.20 -23.17
N VAL A 49 -13.52 -10.10 -24.42
CA VAL A 49 -12.68 -9.81 -25.59
C VAL A 49 -12.36 -8.33 -25.64
N ASN A 50 -13.39 -7.49 -25.62
CA ASN A 50 -13.24 -6.03 -25.69
C ASN A 50 -12.93 -5.37 -24.34
N ARG A 51 -13.01 -6.14 -23.24
CA ARG A 51 -12.82 -5.68 -21.85
C ARG A 51 -13.77 -4.53 -21.45
N THR A 52 -15.00 -4.56 -21.96
CA THR A 52 -16.02 -3.52 -21.77
C THR A 52 -17.41 -4.12 -21.53
N SER A 53 -18.38 -3.28 -21.22
CA SER A 53 -19.78 -3.71 -21.16
C SER A 53 -20.31 -4.02 -22.56
N THR A 54 -21.08 -5.10 -22.67
CA THR A 54 -21.95 -5.38 -23.82
C THR A 54 -23.12 -4.40 -23.95
N ASN A 55 -23.40 -3.61 -22.91
CA ASN A 55 -24.58 -2.74 -22.81
C ASN A 55 -25.92 -3.49 -22.96
N VAL A 56 -25.92 -4.78 -22.64
CA VAL A 56 -27.13 -5.61 -22.58
C VAL A 56 -27.43 -5.93 -21.12
N SER A 57 -28.68 -5.70 -20.71
CA SER A 57 -29.16 -6.01 -19.34
C SER A 57 -29.09 -7.50 -19.05
N LYS A 58 -28.48 -7.87 -17.92
CA LYS A 58 -28.46 -9.24 -17.37
C LYS A 58 -29.76 -9.60 -16.65
N VAL A 59 -30.43 -8.59 -16.12
CA VAL A 59 -31.56 -8.75 -15.20
C VAL A 59 -32.88 -8.63 -15.96
N PRO A 60 -33.97 -9.27 -15.46
CA PRO A 60 -35.28 -9.21 -16.11
C PRO A 60 -35.96 -7.85 -15.94
N LEU A 61 -36.92 -7.58 -16.82
CA LEU A 61 -37.79 -6.40 -16.76
C LEU A 61 -38.47 -6.30 -15.39
N GLY A 62 -38.44 -5.12 -14.77
CA GLY A 62 -38.99 -4.88 -13.43
C GLY A 62 -37.97 -5.00 -12.28
N HIS A 63 -36.76 -5.49 -12.54
CA HIS A 63 -35.68 -5.45 -11.55
C HIS A 63 -35.11 -4.01 -11.42
N PRO A 64 -34.71 -3.53 -10.22
CA PRO A 64 -34.17 -2.17 -10.04
C PRO A 64 -32.92 -1.84 -10.86
N LEU A 65 -32.21 -2.87 -11.31
CA LEU A 65 -30.99 -2.74 -12.14
C LEU A 65 -31.26 -2.93 -13.64
N TYR A 66 -32.52 -3.15 -14.03
CA TYR A 66 -32.89 -3.31 -15.43
C TYR A 66 -32.73 -2.00 -16.20
N PHE A 67 -32.25 -2.11 -17.44
CA PHE A 67 -32.23 -1.00 -18.38
C PHE A 67 -32.58 -1.51 -19.78
N ALA A 68 -33.35 -0.72 -20.53
CA ALA A 68 -33.93 -1.14 -21.81
C ALA A 68 -32.93 -1.12 -22.98
N GLY A 69 -31.77 -0.46 -22.81
CA GLY A 69 -30.73 -0.35 -23.82
C GLY A 69 -29.83 0.86 -23.55
N GLY A 70 -28.85 1.07 -24.44
CA GLY A 70 -27.87 2.14 -24.30
C GLY A 70 -26.80 1.83 -23.25
N ARG A 71 -26.02 2.85 -22.87
CA ARG A 71 -24.90 2.69 -21.93
C ARG A 71 -25.42 2.22 -20.57
N CYS A 72 -24.85 1.12 -20.04
CA CYS A 72 -25.27 0.58 -18.75
C CYS A 72 -25.18 1.65 -17.64
N PRO A 73 -26.25 1.97 -16.91
CA PRO A 73 -26.25 3.04 -15.91
C PRO A 73 -25.44 2.70 -14.65
N THR A 74 -25.22 1.41 -14.38
CA THR A 74 -24.50 0.97 -13.17
C THR A 74 -22.99 1.09 -13.33
N CYS A 75 -22.44 0.75 -14.49
CA CYS A 75 -20.99 0.76 -14.75
C CYS A 75 -20.57 1.76 -15.83
N ASN A 76 -21.50 2.60 -16.32
CA ASN A 76 -21.27 3.56 -17.40
C ASN A 76 -20.58 2.98 -18.65
N GLY A 77 -20.85 1.71 -18.97
CA GLY A 77 -20.29 1.02 -20.12
C GLY A 77 -18.91 0.37 -19.90
N GLU A 78 -18.31 0.49 -18.72
CA GLU A 78 -17.03 -0.16 -18.39
C GLU A 78 -17.19 -1.69 -18.22
N GLY A 79 -18.38 -2.14 -17.83
CA GLY A 79 -18.70 -3.56 -17.63
C GLY A 79 -18.14 -4.16 -16.34
N VAL A 80 -17.30 -3.41 -15.62
CA VAL A 80 -16.79 -3.71 -14.29
C VAL A 80 -17.04 -2.54 -13.34
N LEU A 81 -17.11 -2.82 -12.05
CA LEU A 81 -17.10 -1.84 -10.98
C LEU A 81 -15.75 -1.89 -10.29
N THR A 82 -15.06 -0.75 -10.27
CA THR A 82 -13.73 -0.63 -9.68
C THR A 82 -13.85 -0.02 -8.29
N THR A 83 -13.45 -0.77 -7.25
CA THR A 83 -13.43 -0.27 -5.88
C THR A 83 -11.99 0.03 -5.46
N VAL A 84 -11.70 1.31 -5.20
CA VAL A 84 -10.41 1.75 -4.68
C VAL A 84 -10.29 1.34 -3.22
N ARG A 85 -9.21 0.65 -2.87
CA ARG A 85 -8.92 0.23 -1.50
C ARG A 85 -7.78 1.08 -0.96
N LYS A 86 -8.10 1.90 0.04
CA LYS A 86 -7.09 2.66 0.79
C LYS A 86 -7.16 2.32 2.26
N ARG A 87 -6.00 2.34 2.93
CA ARG A 87 -5.90 2.22 4.39
C ARG A 87 -4.89 3.25 4.90
N CYS A 88 -5.25 3.91 5.99
CA CYS A 88 -4.31 4.75 6.71
C CYS A 88 -3.53 3.89 7.71
N ILE A 89 -2.22 4.05 7.73
CA ILE A 89 -1.35 3.46 8.74
C ILE A 89 -0.56 4.56 9.43
N GLU A 90 -0.28 4.35 10.71
CA GLU A 90 0.65 5.19 11.44
C GLU A 90 2.07 4.63 11.29
N GLY A 91 3.01 5.49 10.97
CA GLY A 91 4.41 5.11 10.82
C GLY A 91 5.36 6.28 11.01
N ILE A 92 6.58 5.98 11.43
CA ILE A 92 7.64 6.99 11.46
C ILE A 92 8.14 7.14 10.03
N VAL A 93 7.97 8.34 9.48
CA VAL A 93 8.41 8.70 8.13
C VAL A 93 9.75 9.41 8.22
N ILE A 94 10.74 8.91 7.49
CA ILE A 94 12.08 9.49 7.40
C ILE A 94 12.35 9.81 5.93
N TRP A 95 12.41 11.10 5.63
CA TRP A 95 12.79 11.60 4.32
C TRP A 95 14.31 11.58 4.17
N ASN A 96 14.81 11.08 3.06
CA ASN A 96 16.24 10.99 2.72
C ASN A 96 17.10 10.39 3.85
N PRO A 97 16.84 9.14 4.27
CA PRO A 97 17.51 8.51 5.44
C PRO A 97 19.04 8.36 5.32
N ALA A 98 19.61 8.63 4.14
CA ALA A 98 21.05 8.56 3.86
C ALA A 98 21.78 9.92 3.96
N GLY A 99 21.06 11.03 4.20
CA GLY A 99 21.59 12.40 4.08
C GLY A 99 22.75 12.78 5.03
N ASP A 100 22.99 12.04 6.11
CA ASP A 100 24.04 12.39 7.09
C ASP A 100 25.43 11.80 6.78
N LYS A 101 25.56 10.94 5.77
CA LYS A 101 26.87 10.44 5.34
C LYS A 101 27.22 11.07 4.01
N MET A 102 28.15 12.03 4.06
CA MET A 102 28.70 12.82 2.96
C MET A 102 29.21 12.02 1.74
N ASN A 103 29.14 10.68 1.75
CA ASN A 103 29.60 9.75 0.71
C ASN A 103 28.69 8.52 0.51
N SER A 104 27.47 8.46 1.05
CA SER A 104 26.61 7.30 0.75
C SER A 104 25.98 7.46 -0.63
N PHE A 105 26.40 6.61 -1.57
CA PHE A 105 25.76 6.43 -2.87
C PHE A 105 24.24 6.29 -2.64
N THR A 106 23.47 7.31 -3.03
CA THR A 106 22.02 7.16 -3.16
C THR A 106 21.81 6.19 -4.31
N PHE A 107 21.52 4.94 -3.96
CA PHE A 107 21.13 3.93 -4.94
C PHE A 107 19.78 4.36 -5.51
N SER A 108 19.81 5.16 -6.57
CA SER A 108 18.67 5.39 -7.45
C SER A 108 18.57 4.18 -8.35
N GLU A 109 17.46 3.48 -8.29
CA GLU A 109 17.15 2.47 -9.32
C GLU A 109 17.13 3.13 -10.70
N VAL A 110 17.46 2.36 -11.74
CA VAL A 110 17.56 2.84 -13.12
C VAL A 110 16.26 3.56 -13.51
N GLY A 111 16.34 4.84 -13.88
CA GLY A 111 15.18 5.66 -14.26
C GLY A 111 14.58 6.53 -13.13
N HIS A 112 15.12 6.47 -11.91
CA HIS A 112 14.68 7.26 -10.76
C HIS A 112 15.74 8.27 -10.26
N GLU A 113 16.55 8.80 -11.18
CA GLU A 113 17.52 9.86 -10.87
C GLU A 113 16.77 11.12 -10.39
N GLY A 114 17.10 11.60 -9.18
CA GLY A 114 16.46 12.75 -8.54
C GLY A 114 15.24 12.46 -7.64
N ALA A 115 14.75 11.22 -7.59
CA ALA A 115 13.64 10.85 -6.71
C ALA A 115 14.07 10.84 -5.23
N ARG A 116 13.27 11.45 -4.35
CA ARG A 116 13.52 11.44 -2.90
C ARG A 116 13.18 10.06 -2.34
N ARG A 117 14.09 9.51 -1.54
CA ARG A 117 13.86 8.23 -0.85
C ARG A 117 13.14 8.48 0.46
N VAL A 118 12.10 7.70 0.72
CA VAL A 118 11.33 7.74 1.95
C VAL A 118 11.43 6.40 2.64
N GLU A 119 11.75 6.42 3.94
CA GLU A 119 11.73 5.22 4.77
C GLU A 119 10.58 5.32 5.77
N ILE A 120 9.71 4.32 5.75
CA ILE A 120 8.58 4.21 6.68
C ILE A 120 8.87 3.07 7.63
N LYS A 121 8.84 3.37 8.93
CA LYS A 121 8.94 2.37 10.00
C LYS A 121 7.58 2.22 10.66
N THR A 122 7.02 1.03 10.59
CA THR A 122 5.70 0.73 11.15
C THR A 122 5.67 -0.66 11.79
N ASP A 123 4.51 -1.06 12.29
CA ASP A 123 4.30 -2.37 12.87
C ASP A 123 4.23 -3.48 11.82
N ILE A 124 4.71 -4.67 12.17
CA ILE A 124 4.68 -5.87 11.31
C ILE A 124 3.27 -6.25 10.83
N CYS A 125 2.22 -5.86 11.56
CA CYS A 125 0.83 -6.12 11.19
C CYS A 125 0.47 -5.51 9.82
N HIS A 126 1.21 -4.50 9.36
CA HIS A 126 0.99 -3.84 8.07
C HIS A 126 1.84 -4.42 6.94
N LYS A 127 2.56 -5.52 7.17
CA LYS A 127 3.44 -6.14 6.16
C LYS A 127 2.69 -6.47 4.88
N ASP A 128 1.56 -7.16 4.99
CA ASP A 128 0.82 -7.62 3.82
C ASP A 128 0.26 -6.41 3.05
N LEU A 129 -0.24 -5.40 3.78
CA LEU A 129 -0.74 -4.16 3.19
C LEU A 129 0.32 -3.39 2.40
N ILE A 130 1.55 -3.33 2.91
CA ILE A 130 2.67 -2.64 2.24
C ILE A 130 3.22 -3.47 1.09
N THR A 131 3.25 -4.79 1.22
CA THR A 131 3.76 -5.66 0.15
C THR A 131 2.84 -5.64 -1.06
N ASP A 132 1.53 -5.63 -0.82
CA ASP A 132 0.52 -5.58 -1.88
C ASP A 132 0.12 -4.13 -2.25
N CYS A 133 0.92 -3.12 -1.91
CA CYS A 133 0.57 -1.75 -2.25
C CYS A 133 0.89 -1.42 -3.71
N ASP A 134 0.04 -0.61 -4.34
CA ASP A 134 0.32 -0.01 -5.64
C ASP A 134 1.14 1.29 -5.46
N HIS A 135 0.65 2.18 -4.60
CA HIS A 135 1.34 3.40 -4.20
C HIS A 135 0.93 3.83 -2.79
N ALA A 136 1.72 4.71 -2.19
CA ALA A 136 1.44 5.34 -0.91
C ALA A 136 1.46 6.86 -1.06
N VAL A 137 0.62 7.55 -0.31
CA VAL A 137 0.62 9.02 -0.20
C VAL A 137 1.13 9.37 1.18
N ILE A 138 2.23 10.14 1.21
CA ILE A 138 2.95 10.52 2.43
C ILE A 138 3.09 12.04 2.39
N ASP A 139 2.54 12.73 3.39
CA ASP A 139 2.57 14.21 3.44
C ASP A 139 2.05 14.88 2.15
N GLY A 140 1.09 14.23 1.46
CA GLY A 140 0.52 14.69 0.18
C GLY A 140 1.31 14.29 -1.08
N ILE A 141 2.50 13.71 -0.92
CA ILE A 141 3.36 13.30 -2.04
C ILE A 141 3.11 11.84 -2.39
N THR A 142 2.98 11.56 -3.69
CA THR A 142 2.79 10.19 -4.17
C THR A 142 4.13 9.44 -4.24
N CYS A 143 4.16 8.27 -3.65
CA CYS A 143 5.33 7.44 -3.46
C CYS A 143 5.08 6.00 -3.93
N LYS A 144 6.06 5.40 -4.63
CA LYS A 144 6.03 3.99 -5.03
C LYS A 144 6.98 3.16 -4.19
N LEU A 145 6.63 1.90 -3.95
CA LEU A 145 7.46 0.98 -3.18
C LEU A 145 8.75 0.68 -3.97
N ALA A 146 9.89 0.95 -3.35
CA ALA A 146 11.21 0.72 -3.94
C ALA A 146 11.58 -0.77 -3.97
N GLY A 147 11.12 -1.53 -2.98
CA GLY A 147 11.49 -2.93 -2.84
C GLY A 147 10.78 -3.60 -1.68
N PRO A 148 11.03 -4.90 -1.46
CA PRO A 148 10.35 -5.65 -0.42
C PRO A 148 10.65 -5.06 0.96
N PRO A 149 9.64 -4.95 1.84
CA PRO A 149 9.84 -4.37 3.15
C PRO A 149 10.71 -5.28 4.03
N VAL A 150 11.66 -4.67 4.74
CA VAL A 150 12.65 -5.36 5.55
C VAL A 150 12.16 -5.47 7.00
N LEU A 151 12.19 -6.68 7.55
CA LEU A 151 11.92 -6.91 8.97
C LEU A 151 13.17 -6.59 9.80
N ARG A 152 13.07 -5.62 10.71
CA ARG A 152 14.13 -5.30 11.67
C ARG A 152 13.60 -5.39 13.09
N GLY A 153 14.35 -5.88 14.05
CA GLY A 153 13.85 -5.90 15.44
C GLY A 153 14.55 -6.87 16.37
N LEU A 154 13.95 -7.09 17.53
CA LEU A 154 14.54 -7.85 18.64
C LEU A 154 13.82 -9.20 18.83
N GLY A 155 14.36 -10.26 18.23
CA GLY A 155 13.71 -11.57 18.20
C GLY A 155 12.35 -11.50 17.50
N ALA A 156 11.31 -12.17 18.02
CA ALA A 156 9.96 -12.24 17.42
C ALA A 156 9.14 -10.93 17.42
N ARG A 157 9.72 -9.79 17.84
CA ARG A 157 9.06 -8.47 17.72
C ARG A 157 9.82 -7.67 16.69
N HIS A 158 9.24 -7.63 15.50
CA HIS A 158 9.79 -7.00 14.32
C HIS A 158 9.06 -5.69 14.05
N LEU A 159 9.86 -4.67 13.79
CA LEU A 159 9.53 -3.46 13.08
C LEU A 159 9.52 -3.80 11.58
N LEU A 160 8.60 -3.22 10.85
CA LEU A 160 8.62 -3.25 9.40
C LEU A 160 9.27 -1.96 8.90
N VAL A 161 10.30 -2.09 8.06
CA VAL A 161 10.96 -0.96 7.40
C VAL A 161 10.68 -1.07 5.91
N ALA A 162 9.90 -0.13 5.38
CA ALA A 162 9.56 -0.06 3.97
C ALA A 162 10.26 1.14 3.34
N HIS A 163 10.77 0.96 2.13
CA HIS A 163 11.42 2.00 1.36
C HIS A 163 10.54 2.38 0.18
N PHE A 164 10.33 3.68 -0.01
CA PHE A 164 9.58 4.24 -1.11
C PHE A 164 10.41 5.29 -1.86
N PHE A 165 10.03 5.55 -3.10
CA PHE A 165 10.53 6.66 -3.91
C PHE A 165 9.39 7.58 -4.31
N THR A 166 9.64 8.88 -4.33
CA THR A 166 8.68 9.87 -4.84
C THR A 166 8.50 9.68 -6.35
N THR A 167 7.26 9.75 -6.82
CA THR A 167 6.94 9.67 -8.25
C THR A 167 6.79 11.03 -8.93
N GLU A 168 6.78 12.12 -8.15
CA GLU A 168 6.73 13.48 -8.67
C GLU A 168 8.10 13.84 -9.27
N LYS A 169 8.07 14.26 -10.55
CA LYS A 169 9.17 14.93 -11.24
C LYS A 169 9.07 16.43 -11.03
#